data_AF-A0A443IR35-F1
#
_entry.id   AF-A0A443IR35-F1
#
_cell.length_a   1.000
_cell.length_b   1.000
_cell.length_c   1.000
_cell.angle_alpha   90.00
_cell.angle_beta   90.00
_cell.angle_gamma   90.00
#
_symmetry.space_group_name_H-M   'P 1'
#
loop_
_entity.id
_entity.type
_entity.pdbx_description
1 polymer ?
#
loop_
_entity_poly.entity_id
_entity_poly.type
_entity_poly.pdbx_seq_one_letter_code
_entity_poly.pdbx_strand_id
1 'polypeptide(L)'
;MKFFRTLLICLLIVGFILYKQGNEQVVTSVHSMADSLRSYSESITKRPEVSNIIAKLQEGYQSLKGELKEIETQEQVEIPSLKTPEEQTFSVHNIEIGDTKAEVEKQAGKAKRASYNEYGVKWYAYHENYQNFFMAAYDDQGKVAGLYTNQDLVSSKNGIKLNESKESVVQKLGEPVKGIRKGFVMYQVQASGEYNIYEMDHCYVTVFFDKHKNDTVTALQIISTGLEQEKKEFFAPGSEELEEGFEYQLFDLTNAARVKHGLPVLSWDDHVKVTARGHSTDMAQKSYFSHESLDGLSPFDRMDRDHIAYRAAGENIASGQVSSIFAHEGLMNSMGHRKNILSPNYNSLGVGVAFDSESRPFYTENFIGK
;
A
#
# COMPACT_ATOMS: atom_id res chain seq x y z
N MET A 1 -40.57 -1.58 -18.95
CA MET A 1 -40.72 -2.95 -18.38
C MET A 1 -39.53 -3.87 -18.60
N LYS A 2 -38.97 -4.03 -19.82
CA LYS A 2 -37.78 -4.89 -20.04
C LYS A 2 -36.56 -4.46 -19.20
N PHE A 3 -36.27 -3.15 -19.14
CA PHE A 3 -35.17 -2.59 -18.35
C PHE A 3 -35.25 -2.93 -16.84
N PHE A 4 -36.42 -2.72 -16.22
CA PHE A 4 -36.64 -3.04 -14.81
C PHE A 4 -36.47 -4.53 -14.50
N ARG A 5 -36.89 -5.42 -15.41
CA ARG A 5 -36.68 -6.86 -15.27
C ARG A 5 -35.19 -7.22 -15.35
N THR A 6 -34.44 -6.63 -16.28
CA THR A 6 -33.00 -6.86 -16.39
C THR A 6 -32.24 -6.33 -15.17
N LEU A 7 -32.59 -5.13 -14.69
CA LEU A 7 -31.98 -4.52 -13.50
C LEU A 7 -32.22 -5.36 -12.23
N LEU A 8 -33.44 -5.87 -12.05
CA LEU A 8 -33.80 -6.73 -10.92
C LEU A 8 -33.01 -8.06 -10.96
N ILE A 9 -32.86 -8.67 -12.13
CA ILE A 9 -32.07 -9.90 -12.31
C ILE A 9 -30.59 -9.64 -11.98
N CYS A 10 -30.02 -8.52 -12.44
CA CYS A 10 -28.65 -8.16 -12.13
C CYS A 10 -28.43 -7.89 -10.63
N LEU A 11 -29.35 -7.19 -9.96
CA LEU A 11 -29.27 -6.96 -8.51
C LEU A 11 -29.33 -8.28 -7.72
N LEU A 12 -30.16 -9.23 -8.14
CA LEU A 12 -30.22 -10.56 -7.53
C LEU A 12 -28.92 -11.35 -7.73
N ILE A 13 -28.30 -11.25 -8.91
CA ILE A 13 -27.00 -11.90 -9.19
C ILE A 13 -25.89 -11.27 -8.33
N VAL A 14 -25.83 -9.93 -8.26
CA VAL A 14 -24.85 -9.21 -7.43
C VAL A 14 -25.06 -9.52 -5.96
N GLY A 15 -26.31 -9.53 -5.47
CA GLY A 15 -26.63 -9.93 -4.10
C GLY A 15 -26.20 -11.37 -3.79
N PHE A 16 -26.36 -12.29 -4.74
CA PHE A 16 -25.91 -13.68 -4.59
C PHE A 16 -24.38 -13.81 -4.52
N ILE A 17 -23.65 -13.03 -5.33
CA ILE A 17 -22.18 -13.00 -5.30
C ILE A 17 -21.68 -12.44 -3.95
N LEU A 18 -22.28 -11.35 -3.47
CA LEU A 18 -21.92 -10.70 -2.22
C LEU A 18 -22.27 -11.55 -0.99
N TYR A 19 -23.38 -12.32 -1.05
CA TYR A 19 -23.73 -13.32 -0.03
C TYR A 19 -22.65 -14.40 0.10
N LYS A 20 -22.13 -14.90 -1.03
CA LYS A 20 -21.04 -15.90 -1.03
C LYS A 20 -19.73 -15.39 -0.43
N GLN A 21 -19.52 -14.08 -0.39
CA GLN A 21 -18.33 -13.43 0.18
C GLN A 21 -18.49 -13.07 1.68
N GLY A 22 -19.56 -13.55 2.34
CA GLY A 22 -19.76 -13.41 3.79
C GLY A 22 -20.27 -12.02 4.23
N ASN A 23 -20.77 -11.21 3.30
CA ASN A 23 -21.12 -9.81 3.56
C ASN A 23 -22.63 -9.63 3.77
N GLU A 24 -23.16 -10.17 4.88
CA GLU A 24 -24.62 -10.25 5.16
C GLU A 24 -25.32 -8.88 5.19
N GLN A 25 -24.62 -7.81 5.62
CA GLN A 25 -25.18 -6.45 5.64
C GLN A 25 -25.50 -5.90 4.25
N VAL A 26 -24.74 -6.33 3.23
CA VAL A 26 -24.90 -5.86 1.83
C VAL A 26 -26.03 -6.61 1.12
N VAL A 27 -26.32 -7.85 1.54
CA VAL A 27 -27.42 -8.65 0.97
C VAL A 27 -28.78 -8.06 1.35
N THR A 28 -28.90 -7.56 2.58
CA THR A 28 -30.13 -6.95 3.12
C THR A 28 -30.44 -5.61 2.44
N SER A 29 -29.41 -4.81 2.11
CA SER A 29 -29.59 -3.55 1.37
C SER A 29 -29.93 -3.79 -0.11
N VAL A 30 -29.35 -4.81 -0.74
CA VAL A 30 -29.72 -5.21 -2.12
C VAL A 30 -31.16 -5.73 -2.19
N HIS A 31 -31.63 -6.48 -1.19
CA HIS A 31 -33.03 -6.90 -1.12
C HIS A 31 -34.00 -5.73 -0.90
N SER A 32 -33.69 -4.81 0.02
CA SER A 32 -34.55 -3.64 0.25
C SER A 32 -34.62 -2.71 -0.97
N MET A 33 -33.53 -2.60 -1.74
CA MET A 33 -33.50 -1.91 -3.03
C MET A 33 -34.34 -2.64 -4.09
N ALA A 34 -34.25 -3.97 -4.16
CA ALA A 34 -35.06 -4.78 -5.07
C ALA A 34 -36.57 -4.67 -4.76
N ASP A 35 -36.95 -4.67 -3.48
CA ASP A 35 -38.34 -4.51 -3.04
C ASP A 35 -38.86 -3.09 -3.30
N SER A 36 -38.02 -2.08 -3.08
CA SER A 36 -38.34 -0.69 -3.41
C SER A 36 -38.54 -0.52 -4.92
N LEU A 37 -37.70 -1.12 -5.75
CA LEU A 37 -37.83 -1.10 -7.22
C LEU A 37 -39.08 -1.87 -7.71
N ARG A 38 -39.44 -2.96 -7.03
CA ARG A 38 -40.63 -3.75 -7.34
C ARG A 38 -41.91 -2.97 -7.06
N SER A 39 -41.99 -2.35 -5.88
CA SER A 39 -43.10 -1.46 -5.46
C SER A 39 -43.24 -0.23 -6.36
N TYR A 40 -42.12 0.33 -6.84
CA TYR A 40 -42.10 1.51 -7.71
C TYR A 40 -42.45 1.21 -9.18
N SER A 41 -42.26 -0.04 -9.63
CA SER A 41 -42.52 -0.45 -11.03
C SER A 41 -44.01 -0.55 -11.39
N GLU A 42 -44.87 -0.76 -10.39
CA GLU A 42 -46.32 -0.92 -10.60
C GLU A 42 -47.07 0.42 -10.71
N SER A 43 -46.48 1.53 -10.27
CA SER A 43 -47.20 2.81 -10.14
C SER A 43 -46.79 3.91 -11.11
N ILE A 44 -45.71 3.78 -11.90
CA ILE A 44 -45.12 4.96 -12.55
C ILE A 44 -44.60 4.67 -13.97
N THR A 45 -45.36 5.08 -14.98
CA THR A 45 -44.82 5.27 -16.35
C THR A 45 -45.38 6.51 -17.05
N LYS A 46 -45.91 7.50 -16.32
CA LYS A 46 -46.53 8.70 -16.94
C LYS A 46 -46.27 10.03 -16.20
N ARG A 47 -45.08 10.24 -15.61
CA ARG A 47 -44.70 11.56 -15.05
C ARG A 47 -43.27 11.99 -15.46
N PRO A 48 -43.05 13.24 -15.87
CA PRO A 48 -41.75 13.73 -16.37
C PRO A 48 -40.65 13.77 -15.30
N GLU A 49 -40.97 13.99 -14.03
CA GLU A 49 -40.00 13.96 -12.91
C GLU A 49 -39.30 12.59 -12.77
N VAL A 50 -39.97 11.53 -13.20
CA VAL A 50 -39.46 10.14 -13.12
C VAL A 50 -38.48 9.86 -14.26
N SER A 51 -38.61 10.55 -15.39
CA SER A 51 -37.69 10.42 -16.52
C SER A 51 -36.27 10.84 -16.14
N ASN A 52 -36.13 11.90 -15.34
CA ASN A 52 -34.83 12.37 -14.84
C ASN A 52 -34.21 11.38 -13.84
N ILE A 53 -35.03 10.74 -13.01
CA ILE A 53 -34.56 9.71 -12.06
C ILE A 53 -34.10 8.46 -12.83
N ILE A 54 -34.85 8.04 -13.85
CA ILE A 54 -34.46 6.92 -14.73
C ILE A 54 -33.16 7.23 -15.48
N ALA A 55 -32.99 8.46 -15.98
CA ALA A 55 -31.76 8.86 -16.66
C ALA A 55 -30.55 8.79 -15.71
N LYS A 56 -30.66 9.31 -14.48
CA LYS A 56 -29.60 9.20 -13.46
C LYS A 56 -29.29 7.76 -13.06
N LEU A 57 -30.31 6.90 -12.97
CA LEU A 57 -30.12 5.47 -12.70
C LEU A 57 -29.45 4.75 -13.87
N GLN A 58 -29.74 5.15 -15.11
CA GLN A 58 -29.07 4.63 -16.30
C GLN A 58 -27.61 5.08 -16.38
N GLU A 59 -27.32 6.34 -16.03
CA GLU A 59 -25.94 6.83 -15.90
C GLU A 59 -25.18 6.07 -14.81
N GLY A 60 -25.78 5.89 -13.63
CA GLY A 60 -25.20 5.07 -12.55
C GLY A 60 -24.94 3.63 -12.99
N TYR A 61 -25.86 3.01 -13.74
CA TYR A 61 -25.67 1.67 -14.30
C TYR A 61 -24.54 1.60 -15.33
N GLN A 62 -24.41 2.59 -16.23
CA GLN A 62 -23.32 2.60 -17.21
C GLN A 62 -21.97 2.86 -16.55
N SER A 63 -21.92 3.71 -15.51
CA SER A 63 -20.72 3.92 -14.69
C SER A 63 -20.28 2.63 -14.01
N LEU A 64 -21.21 1.98 -13.29
CA LEU A 64 -20.98 0.68 -12.63
C LEU A 64 -20.58 -0.40 -13.63
N LYS A 65 -21.18 -0.41 -14.83
CA LYS A 65 -20.81 -1.37 -15.89
C LYS A 65 -19.42 -1.10 -16.45
N GLY A 66 -19.00 0.16 -16.54
CA GLY A 66 -17.63 0.54 -16.92
C GLY A 66 -16.62 0.06 -15.87
N GLU A 67 -16.88 0.34 -14.60
CA GLU A 67 -16.08 -0.11 -13.46
C GLU A 67 -16.02 -1.64 -13.36
N LEU A 68 -17.16 -2.33 -13.52
CA LEU A 68 -17.22 -3.79 -13.55
C LEU A 68 -16.42 -4.39 -14.71
N LYS A 69 -16.41 -3.72 -15.86
CA LYS A 69 -15.65 -4.17 -17.03
C LYS A 69 -14.14 -3.96 -16.85
N GLU A 70 -13.71 -2.91 -16.15
CA GLU A 70 -12.31 -2.72 -15.76
C GLU A 70 -11.86 -3.75 -14.72
N ILE A 71 -12.71 -4.05 -13.73
CA ILE A 71 -12.50 -5.13 -12.75
C ILE A 71 -12.45 -6.51 -13.42
N GLU A 72 -13.29 -6.78 -14.43
CA GLU A 72 -13.25 -8.01 -15.21
C GLU A 72 -12.01 -8.16 -16.11
N THR A 73 -11.25 -7.08 -16.36
CA THR A 73 -10.10 -7.10 -17.29
C THR A 73 -8.72 -7.25 -16.67
N GLN A 74 -8.57 -7.17 -15.33
CA GLN A 74 -7.29 -7.54 -14.72
C GLN A 74 -7.22 -9.05 -14.55
N GLU A 75 -6.53 -9.70 -15.48
CA GLU A 75 -6.22 -11.12 -15.37
C GLU A 75 -5.51 -11.39 -14.04
N GLN A 76 -6.05 -12.33 -13.26
CA GLN A 76 -5.46 -12.71 -11.99
C GLN A 76 -4.14 -13.44 -12.28
N VAL A 77 -3.04 -12.88 -11.77
CA VAL A 77 -1.71 -13.45 -11.96
C VAL A 77 -1.57 -14.64 -11.02
N GLU A 78 -1.11 -15.76 -11.57
CA GLU A 78 -0.92 -16.98 -10.77
C GLU A 78 0.08 -16.71 -9.64
N ILE A 79 -0.31 -17.06 -8.41
CA ILE A 79 0.58 -16.96 -7.26
C ILE A 79 1.65 -18.06 -7.42
N PRO A 80 2.94 -17.72 -7.35
CA PRO A 80 4.00 -18.70 -7.51
C PRO A 80 3.92 -19.78 -6.42
N SER A 81 4.18 -21.04 -6.80
CA SER A 81 4.35 -22.10 -5.81
C SER A 81 5.62 -21.83 -4.99
N LEU A 82 5.43 -21.51 -3.71
CA LEU A 82 6.52 -21.24 -2.79
C LEU A 82 7.18 -22.54 -2.32
N LYS A 83 8.50 -22.53 -2.21
CA LYS A 83 9.34 -23.60 -1.70
C LYS A 83 9.88 -23.21 -0.34
N THR A 84 10.13 -24.21 0.51
CA THR A 84 10.88 -23.97 1.74
C THR A 84 12.28 -23.47 1.38
N PRO A 85 12.77 -22.38 2.00
CA PRO A 85 14.11 -21.85 1.71
C PRO A 85 15.20 -22.88 2.02
N GLU A 86 16.28 -22.89 1.24
CA GLU A 86 17.39 -23.84 1.38
C GLU A 86 18.40 -23.34 2.42
N GLU A 87 18.89 -22.10 2.27
CA GLU A 87 19.96 -21.55 3.09
C GLU A 87 19.39 -20.74 4.26
N GLN A 88 18.51 -19.78 3.97
CA GLN A 88 17.95 -18.82 4.93
C GLN A 88 16.75 -19.39 5.70
N THR A 89 16.33 -18.74 6.79
CA THR A 89 15.06 -19.06 7.47
C THR A 89 13.86 -18.61 6.64
N PHE A 90 13.99 -17.51 5.91
CA PHE A 90 12.94 -16.88 5.11
C PHE A 90 13.37 -16.70 3.66
N SER A 91 12.43 -16.85 2.74
CA SER A 91 12.53 -16.37 1.36
C SER A 91 11.30 -15.54 1.00
N VAL A 92 11.46 -14.67 0.00
CA VAL A 92 10.37 -13.90 -0.60
C VAL A 92 10.33 -14.26 -2.08
N HIS A 93 9.22 -14.79 -2.57
CA HIS A 93 9.09 -15.22 -3.97
C HIS A 93 10.15 -16.27 -4.37
N ASN A 94 10.52 -17.18 -3.45
CA ASN A 94 11.64 -18.12 -3.62
C ASN A 94 13.00 -17.44 -3.87
N ILE A 95 13.14 -16.17 -3.50
CA ILE A 95 14.40 -15.43 -3.50
C ILE A 95 14.93 -15.36 -2.08
N GLU A 96 16.21 -15.65 -1.92
CA GLU A 96 16.94 -15.59 -0.66
C GLU A 96 18.01 -14.47 -0.69
N ILE A 97 18.41 -14.02 0.50
CA ILE A 97 19.56 -13.14 0.65
C ILE A 97 20.80 -13.87 0.11
N GLY A 98 21.55 -13.23 -0.79
CA GLY A 98 22.72 -13.81 -1.47
C GLY A 98 22.45 -14.35 -2.88
N ASP A 99 21.20 -14.40 -3.34
CA ASP A 99 20.88 -14.67 -4.75
C ASP A 99 21.39 -13.55 -5.64
N THR A 100 21.74 -13.84 -6.88
CA THR A 100 22.15 -12.83 -7.86
C THR A 100 20.94 -12.14 -8.48
N LYS A 101 21.12 -10.90 -8.95
CA LYS A 101 20.07 -10.21 -9.73
C LYS A 101 19.56 -11.02 -10.94
N ALA A 102 20.45 -11.76 -11.61
CA ALA A 102 20.05 -12.62 -12.72
C ALA A 102 19.14 -13.77 -12.29
N GLU A 103 19.35 -14.34 -11.11
CA GLU A 103 18.47 -15.37 -10.53
C GLU A 103 17.11 -14.79 -10.17
N VAL A 104 17.07 -13.57 -9.61
CA VAL A 104 15.80 -12.86 -9.35
C VAL A 104 15.04 -12.63 -10.65
N GLU A 105 15.69 -12.06 -11.67
CA GLU A 105 15.03 -11.74 -12.94
C GLU A 105 14.62 -12.98 -13.73
N LYS A 106 15.26 -14.14 -13.50
CA LYS A 106 14.84 -15.42 -14.05
C LYS A 106 13.51 -15.90 -13.47
N GLN A 107 13.24 -15.60 -12.19
CA GLN A 107 12.01 -16.00 -11.51
C GLN A 107 10.88 -14.97 -11.68
N ALA A 108 11.18 -13.69 -11.48
CA ALA A 108 10.18 -12.63 -11.41
C ALA A 108 10.12 -11.73 -12.66
N GLY A 109 10.97 -11.98 -13.65
CA GLY A 109 11.16 -11.08 -14.79
C GLY A 109 11.88 -9.79 -14.40
N LYS A 110 11.89 -8.80 -15.31
CA LYS A 110 12.56 -7.52 -15.06
C LYS A 110 11.80 -6.67 -14.05
N ALA A 111 12.55 -5.99 -13.19
CA ALA A 111 12.02 -4.99 -12.27
C ALA A 111 11.23 -3.91 -13.03
N LYS A 112 10.10 -3.48 -12.46
CA LYS A 112 9.25 -2.42 -12.99
C LYS A 112 9.76 -1.04 -12.60
N ARG A 113 10.46 -0.93 -11.47
CA ARG A 113 11.05 0.31 -10.99
C ARG A 113 12.34 0.03 -10.22
N ALA A 114 13.24 1.02 -10.20
CA ALA A 114 14.40 1.05 -9.32
C ALA A 114 14.48 2.43 -8.65
N SER A 115 14.51 2.48 -7.32
CA SER A 115 14.42 3.71 -6.53
C SER A 115 15.43 3.70 -5.38
N TYR A 116 16.13 4.81 -5.15
CA TYR A 116 17.16 4.90 -4.12
C TYR A 116 16.57 4.84 -2.71
N ASN A 117 17.31 4.26 -1.75
CA ASN A 117 16.82 3.99 -0.40
C ASN A 117 17.80 4.43 0.69
N GLU A 118 17.38 4.27 1.94
CA GLU A 118 18.09 4.69 3.16
C GLU A 118 19.43 3.97 3.40
N TYR A 119 19.70 2.90 2.67
CA TYR A 119 20.93 2.11 2.75
C TYR A 119 21.97 2.55 1.71
N GLY A 120 21.67 3.55 0.88
CA GLY A 120 22.56 4.01 -0.18
C GLY A 120 22.57 3.10 -1.41
N VAL A 121 21.57 2.21 -1.53
CA VAL A 121 21.36 1.33 -2.69
C VAL A 121 19.96 1.56 -3.26
N LYS A 122 19.59 0.81 -4.30
CA LYS A 122 18.25 0.87 -4.88
C LYS A 122 17.40 -0.32 -4.46
N TRP A 123 16.15 -0.06 -4.09
CA TRP A 123 15.09 -1.07 -4.14
C TRP A 123 14.65 -1.24 -5.60
N TYR A 124 14.52 -2.49 -6.04
CA TYR A 124 13.97 -2.87 -7.32
C TYR A 124 12.61 -3.53 -7.10
N ALA A 125 11.54 -2.92 -7.63
CA ALA A 125 10.18 -3.42 -7.49
C ALA A 125 9.83 -4.42 -8.59
N TYR A 126 9.38 -5.61 -8.18
CA TYR A 126 8.95 -6.71 -9.05
C TYR A 126 7.49 -7.00 -8.82
N HIS A 127 6.70 -6.99 -9.89
CA HIS A 127 5.27 -7.29 -9.84
C HIS A 127 4.69 -7.41 -11.26
N GLU A 128 3.49 -7.96 -11.35
CA GLU A 128 2.62 -7.84 -12.52
C GLU A 128 1.39 -7.02 -12.11
N ASN A 129 1.37 -5.75 -12.50
CA ASN A 129 0.33 -4.80 -12.07
C ASN A 129 0.06 -4.82 -10.55
N TYR A 130 1.13 -4.77 -9.75
CA TYR A 130 1.16 -4.88 -8.29
C TYR A 130 0.65 -6.20 -7.69
N GLN A 131 0.23 -7.18 -8.51
CA GLN A 131 0.07 -8.57 -8.07
C GLN A 131 1.45 -9.20 -7.89
N ASN A 132 1.56 -10.10 -6.90
CA ASN A 132 2.83 -10.73 -6.52
C ASN A 132 3.97 -9.70 -6.28
N PHE A 133 3.64 -8.55 -5.71
CA PHE A 133 4.59 -7.49 -5.40
C PHE A 133 5.65 -7.90 -4.36
N PHE A 134 6.90 -7.70 -4.71
CA PHE A 134 8.02 -7.67 -3.77
C PHE A 134 9.09 -6.69 -4.24
N MET A 135 9.98 -6.29 -3.34
CA MET A 135 11.17 -5.50 -3.67
C MET A 135 12.43 -6.25 -3.29
N ALA A 136 13.49 -6.10 -4.10
CA ALA A 136 14.83 -6.59 -3.78
C ALA A 136 15.85 -5.45 -3.87
N ALA A 137 16.74 -5.37 -2.90
CA ALA A 137 17.91 -4.49 -2.91
C ALA A 137 19.16 -5.34 -3.14
N TYR A 138 20.14 -4.80 -3.87
CA TYR A 138 21.37 -5.49 -4.20
C TYR A 138 22.58 -4.76 -3.64
N ASP A 139 23.58 -5.52 -3.19
CA ASP A 139 24.89 -4.99 -2.83
C ASP A 139 25.74 -4.64 -4.07
N ASP A 140 26.96 -4.21 -3.84
CA ASP A 140 27.94 -3.84 -4.87
C ASP A 140 28.37 -5.02 -5.76
N GLN A 141 28.17 -6.26 -5.30
CA GLN A 141 28.41 -7.50 -6.04
C GLN A 141 27.18 -7.95 -6.85
N GLY A 142 26.07 -7.22 -6.77
CA GLY A 142 24.82 -7.58 -7.45
C GLY A 142 24.11 -8.76 -6.80
N LYS A 143 24.41 -9.04 -5.52
CA LYS A 143 23.76 -10.05 -4.68
C LYS A 143 22.61 -9.42 -3.90
N VAL A 144 21.53 -10.15 -3.71
CA VAL A 144 20.37 -9.71 -2.93
C VAL A 144 20.82 -9.48 -1.49
N ALA A 145 20.71 -8.22 -1.04
CA ALA A 145 21.11 -7.78 0.28
C ALA A 145 19.92 -7.25 1.10
N GLY A 146 18.76 -7.08 0.46
CA GLY A 146 17.49 -6.80 1.12
C GLY A 146 16.30 -7.31 0.34
N LEU A 147 15.24 -7.69 1.04
CA LEU A 147 13.96 -8.13 0.49
C LEU A 147 12.80 -7.47 1.25
N TYR A 148 11.70 -7.19 0.56
CA TYR A 148 10.44 -6.77 1.19
C TYR A 148 9.24 -7.34 0.42
N THR A 149 8.20 -7.76 1.13
CA THR A 149 6.87 -7.98 0.53
C THR A 149 5.76 -7.77 1.54
N ASN A 150 4.61 -7.28 1.06
CA ASN A 150 3.34 -7.31 1.77
C ASN A 150 2.34 -8.30 1.14
N GLN A 151 2.78 -9.16 0.21
CA GLN A 151 1.96 -10.15 -0.48
C GLN A 151 2.22 -11.56 0.05
N ASP A 152 1.39 -12.53 -0.35
CA ASP A 152 1.52 -13.94 0.06
C ASP A 152 2.66 -14.64 -0.69
N LEU A 153 3.86 -14.09 -0.52
CA LEU A 153 5.10 -14.52 -1.15
C LEU A 153 6.17 -14.95 -0.15
N VAL A 154 5.85 -14.88 1.15
CA VAL A 154 6.76 -15.27 2.24
C VAL A 154 6.70 -16.78 2.43
N SER A 155 7.87 -17.41 2.39
CA SER A 155 8.06 -18.81 2.77
C SER A 155 9.08 -18.88 3.90
N SER A 156 8.90 -19.82 4.83
CA SER A 156 9.87 -19.98 5.92
C SER A 156 9.99 -21.41 6.42
N LYS A 157 11.17 -21.74 6.96
CA LYS A 157 11.46 -23.05 7.59
C LYS A 157 10.58 -23.32 8.82
N ASN A 158 10.10 -22.26 9.47
CA ASN A 158 9.29 -22.32 10.70
C ASN A 158 7.78 -22.19 10.40
N GLY A 159 7.39 -22.18 9.12
CA GLY A 159 5.99 -22.09 8.69
C GLY A 159 5.32 -20.76 9.04
N ILE A 160 6.09 -19.68 9.10
CA ILE A 160 5.63 -18.32 9.29
C ILE A 160 5.15 -17.75 7.96
N LYS A 161 3.94 -17.20 7.96
CA LYS A 161 3.28 -16.64 6.79
C LYS A 161 2.43 -15.42 7.13
N LEU A 162 1.90 -14.76 6.12
CA LEU A 162 0.94 -13.68 6.32
C LEU A 162 -0.29 -14.14 7.12
N ASN A 163 -0.88 -13.20 7.84
CA ASN A 163 -2.01 -13.38 8.75
C ASN A 163 -1.74 -14.26 9.99
N GLU A 164 -0.50 -14.72 10.19
CA GLU A 164 -0.13 -15.39 11.43
C GLU A 164 -0.12 -14.40 12.60
N SER A 165 -0.54 -14.83 13.80
CA SER A 165 -0.53 -13.96 14.98
C SER A 165 0.89 -13.66 15.46
N LYS A 166 1.12 -12.45 15.97
CA LYS A 166 2.36 -12.04 16.63
C LYS A 166 2.82 -13.00 17.73
N GLU A 167 1.89 -13.52 18.54
CA GLU A 167 2.21 -14.50 19.59
C GLU A 167 2.87 -15.77 19.01
N SER A 168 2.27 -16.35 17.97
CA SER A 168 2.84 -17.51 17.25
C SER A 168 4.20 -17.19 16.63
N VAL A 169 4.39 -15.99 16.07
CA VAL A 169 5.69 -15.56 15.55
C VAL A 169 6.76 -15.53 16.66
N VAL A 170 6.45 -14.93 17.81
CA VAL A 170 7.35 -14.89 18.97
C VAL A 170 7.63 -16.30 19.50
N GLN A 171 6.63 -17.18 19.55
CA GLN A 171 6.82 -18.57 19.97
C GLN A 171 7.77 -19.33 19.03
N LYS A 172 7.71 -19.07 17.72
CA LYS A 172 8.51 -19.75 16.70
C LYS A 172 9.91 -19.17 16.51
N LEU A 173 10.09 -17.86 16.68
CA LEU A 173 11.36 -17.15 16.43
C LEU A 173 12.09 -16.74 17.71
N GLY A 174 11.44 -16.81 18.87
CA GLY A 174 11.96 -16.32 20.14
C GLY A 174 11.72 -14.82 20.35
N GLU A 175 12.54 -14.21 21.20
CA GLU A 175 12.42 -12.81 21.57
C GLU A 175 12.99 -11.88 20.48
N PRO A 176 12.30 -10.78 20.13
CA PRO A 176 12.82 -9.81 19.20
C PRO A 176 14.02 -9.04 19.78
N VAL A 177 14.88 -8.55 18.90
CA VAL A 177 16.02 -7.70 19.31
C VAL A 177 15.50 -6.36 19.85
N LYS A 178 16.15 -5.87 20.91
CA LYS A 178 15.82 -4.57 21.52
C LYS A 178 16.57 -3.40 20.89
N GLY A 179 17.55 -3.70 20.05
CA GLY A 179 18.35 -2.71 19.35
C GLY A 179 19.32 -3.35 18.37
N ILE A 180 19.80 -2.55 17.43
CA ILE A 180 20.79 -2.91 16.43
C ILE A 180 22.09 -2.20 16.79
N ARG A 181 23.17 -2.97 16.92
CA ARG A 181 24.49 -2.42 17.23
C ARG A 181 25.24 -2.06 15.94
N LYS A 182 25.74 -0.83 15.87
CA LYS A 182 26.62 -0.35 14.80
C LYS A 182 27.88 0.25 15.39
N GLY A 183 28.98 -0.50 15.31
CA GLY A 183 30.22 -0.17 16.01
C GLY A 183 30.02 -0.01 17.53
N PHE A 184 30.18 1.22 18.02
CA PHE A 184 29.98 1.58 19.43
C PHE A 184 28.59 2.14 19.76
N VAL A 185 27.73 2.34 18.75
CA VAL A 185 26.38 2.90 18.92
C VAL A 185 25.36 1.76 18.95
N MET A 186 24.40 1.86 19.88
CA MET A 186 23.26 0.96 19.97
C MET A 186 21.99 1.72 19.60
N TYR A 187 21.40 1.38 18.45
CA TYR A 187 20.13 1.96 18.02
C TYR A 187 18.99 1.17 18.65
N GLN A 188 18.16 1.82 19.45
CA GLN A 188 17.02 1.15 20.10
C GLN A 188 15.90 0.91 19.09
N VAL A 189 15.35 -0.30 19.07
CA VAL A 189 14.13 -0.59 18.32
C VAL A 189 12.95 -0.04 19.10
N GLN A 190 12.09 0.75 18.46
CA GLN A 190 10.89 1.29 19.10
C GLN A 190 9.90 0.16 19.41
N ALA A 191 9.39 0.14 20.64
CA ALA A 191 8.37 -0.80 21.08
C ALA A 191 6.95 -0.29 20.73
N SER A 192 6.69 0.04 19.46
CA SER A 192 5.36 0.51 19.01
C SER A 192 4.31 -0.61 19.01
N GLY A 193 4.76 -1.86 18.97
CA GLY A 193 3.91 -3.03 18.79
C GLY A 193 3.63 -3.38 17.33
N GLU A 194 3.89 -2.44 16.40
CA GLU A 194 3.55 -2.54 14.97
C GLU A 194 4.53 -3.40 14.16
N TYR A 195 5.71 -3.68 14.69
CA TYR A 195 6.65 -4.63 14.12
C TYR A 195 7.58 -5.21 15.19
N ASN A 196 8.20 -6.34 14.87
CA ASN A 196 9.28 -6.95 15.64
C ASN A 196 10.49 -7.15 14.70
N ILE A 197 11.71 -6.96 15.22
CA ILE A 197 12.95 -7.25 14.50
C ILE A 197 13.61 -8.47 15.12
N TYR A 198 14.11 -9.38 14.30
CA TYR A 198 14.84 -10.58 14.71
C TYR A 198 16.18 -10.62 13.99
N GLU A 199 17.24 -11.04 14.69
CA GLU A 199 18.55 -11.28 14.09
C GLU A 199 18.74 -12.80 13.90
N MET A 200 18.85 -13.24 12.65
CA MET A 200 19.07 -14.64 12.30
C MET A 200 19.73 -14.73 10.92
N ASP A 201 20.49 -15.79 10.67
CA ASP A 201 21.11 -16.07 9.36
C ASP A 201 21.88 -14.87 8.77
N HIS A 202 22.58 -14.11 9.63
CA HIS A 202 23.28 -12.88 9.26
C HIS A 202 22.37 -11.82 8.62
N CYS A 203 21.09 -11.79 9.00
CA CYS A 203 20.09 -10.84 8.55
C CYS A 203 19.31 -10.26 9.75
N TYR A 204 18.79 -9.05 9.56
CA TYR A 204 17.71 -8.50 10.35
C TYR A 204 16.39 -8.73 9.61
N VAL A 205 15.50 -9.50 10.23
CA VAL A 205 14.15 -9.79 9.73
C VAL A 205 13.14 -8.95 10.51
N THR A 206 12.52 -7.99 9.84
CA THR A 206 11.42 -7.18 10.38
C THR A 206 10.09 -7.79 9.96
N VAL A 207 9.30 -8.18 10.96
CA VAL A 207 7.93 -8.69 10.76
C VAL A 207 6.96 -7.59 11.15
N PHE A 208 6.13 -7.12 10.21
CA PHE A 208 5.13 -6.07 10.44
C PHE A 208 3.79 -6.68 10.81
N PHE A 209 3.04 -6.02 11.68
CA PHE A 209 1.76 -6.47 12.22
C PHE A 209 0.65 -5.44 12.01
N ASP A 210 -0.58 -5.91 11.77
CA ASP A 210 -1.80 -5.08 11.78
C ASP A 210 -2.42 -5.08 13.18
N LYS A 211 -2.28 -3.97 13.90
CA LYS A 211 -2.88 -3.81 15.24
C LYS A 211 -4.41 -3.79 15.25
N HIS A 212 -5.02 -3.60 14.08
CA HIS A 212 -6.47 -3.62 13.89
C HIS A 212 -6.98 -4.99 13.40
N LYS A 213 -6.08 -5.97 13.24
CA LYS A 213 -6.42 -7.37 12.90
C LYS A 213 -5.68 -8.35 13.81
N ASN A 214 -5.88 -8.22 15.12
CA ASN A 214 -5.34 -9.14 16.14
C ASN A 214 -3.81 -9.34 16.04
N ASP A 215 -3.07 -8.27 15.76
CA ASP A 215 -1.61 -8.28 15.60
C ASP A 215 -1.13 -9.37 14.64
N THR A 216 -1.76 -9.47 13.47
CA THR A 216 -1.41 -10.47 12.46
C THR A 216 -0.38 -9.96 11.47
N VAL A 217 0.48 -10.84 10.97
CA VAL A 217 1.57 -10.51 10.03
C VAL A 217 1.01 -9.91 8.73
N THR A 218 1.45 -8.70 8.37
CA THR A 218 1.05 -7.99 7.14
C THR A 218 2.11 -7.98 6.05
N ALA A 219 3.36 -7.88 6.47
CA ALA A 219 4.52 -7.72 5.61
C ALA A 219 5.79 -8.25 6.30
N LEU A 220 6.82 -8.49 5.49
CA LEU A 220 8.13 -8.94 5.92
C LEU A 220 9.20 -8.14 5.19
N GLN A 221 10.20 -7.64 5.93
CA GLN A 221 11.43 -7.08 5.38
C GLN A 221 12.62 -7.89 5.90
N ILE A 222 13.57 -8.20 5.03
CA ILE A 222 14.82 -8.86 5.37
C ILE A 222 15.95 -7.95 4.90
N ILE A 223 16.89 -7.62 5.78
CA ILE A 223 18.07 -6.81 5.45
C ILE A 223 19.29 -7.58 5.91
N SER A 224 20.24 -7.85 5.00
CA SER A 224 21.50 -8.45 5.39
C SER A 224 22.22 -7.58 6.42
N THR A 225 22.86 -8.21 7.40
CA THR A 225 23.68 -7.52 8.40
C THR A 225 24.76 -6.66 7.74
N GLY A 226 25.35 -7.10 6.64
CA GLY A 226 26.28 -6.30 5.84
C GLY A 226 25.68 -4.98 5.37
N LEU A 227 24.52 -5.02 4.70
CA LEU A 227 23.82 -3.81 4.25
C LEU A 227 23.39 -2.91 5.42
N GLU A 228 22.94 -3.50 6.54
CA GLU A 228 22.56 -2.74 7.73
C GLU A 228 23.76 -1.98 8.33
N GLN A 229 24.97 -2.56 8.31
CA GLN A 229 26.18 -1.90 8.82
C GLN A 229 26.65 -0.73 7.94
N GLU A 230 26.34 -0.73 6.64
CA GLU A 230 26.64 0.40 5.74
C GLU A 230 25.82 1.66 6.08
N LYS A 231 24.65 1.49 6.69
CA LYS A 231 23.80 2.61 7.14
C LYS A 231 24.38 3.25 8.41
N LYS A 232 25.18 4.31 8.21
CA LYS A 232 25.94 5.01 9.27
C LYS A 232 25.07 5.71 10.30
N GLU A 233 24.02 6.37 9.84
CA GLU A 233 23.16 7.24 10.64
C GLU A 233 21.74 6.66 10.82
N PHE A 234 20.99 7.17 11.79
CA PHE A 234 19.61 6.75 12.01
C PHE A 234 18.70 7.17 10.85
N PHE A 235 18.84 8.41 10.39
CA PHE A 235 18.28 8.85 9.12
C PHE A 235 19.40 8.94 8.10
N ALA A 236 19.16 8.47 6.88
CA ALA A 236 20.11 8.67 5.81
C ALA A 236 20.16 10.17 5.45
N PRO A 237 21.34 10.72 5.13
CA PRO A 237 21.43 12.11 4.69
C PRO A 237 20.49 12.38 3.52
N GLY A 238 19.67 13.43 3.63
CA GLY A 238 18.74 13.82 2.57
C GLY A 238 19.47 14.14 1.27
N SER A 239 18.95 13.64 0.14
CA SER A 239 19.39 13.98 -1.22
C SER A 239 18.18 13.95 -2.15
N GLU A 240 18.29 14.59 -3.32
CA GLU A 240 17.21 14.58 -4.32
C GLU A 240 16.87 13.15 -4.77
N GLU A 241 17.88 12.28 -4.92
CA GLU A 241 17.68 10.88 -5.28
C GLU A 241 16.98 10.09 -4.18
N LEU A 242 17.24 10.42 -2.90
CA LEU A 242 16.57 9.78 -1.78
C LEU A 242 15.13 10.29 -1.62
N GLU A 243 14.89 11.58 -1.85
CA GLU A 243 13.53 12.16 -1.89
C GLU A 243 12.68 11.45 -2.95
N GLU A 244 13.14 11.44 -4.21
CA GLU A 244 12.45 10.76 -5.30
C GLU A 244 12.34 9.25 -5.04
N GLY A 245 13.38 8.66 -4.49
CA GLY A 245 13.41 7.26 -4.14
C GLY A 245 12.33 6.87 -3.13
N PHE A 246 12.15 7.67 -2.09
CA PHE A 246 11.10 7.46 -1.09
C PHE A 246 9.70 7.70 -1.65
N GLU A 247 9.51 8.72 -2.48
CA GLU A 247 8.21 8.97 -3.10
C GLU A 247 7.72 7.80 -3.96
N TYR A 248 8.60 7.27 -4.82
CA TYR A 248 8.26 6.12 -5.64
C TYR A 248 8.04 4.86 -4.83
N GLN A 249 8.83 4.63 -3.77
CA GLN A 249 8.63 3.47 -2.89
C GLN A 249 7.27 3.55 -2.21
N LEU A 250 6.91 4.71 -1.64
CA LEU A 250 5.62 4.86 -0.97
C LEU A 250 4.45 4.73 -1.95
N PHE A 251 4.59 5.23 -3.18
CA PHE A 251 3.62 4.99 -4.26
C PHE A 251 3.46 3.50 -4.59
N ASP A 252 4.57 2.77 -4.74
CA ASP A 252 4.55 1.35 -5.06
C ASP A 252 3.94 0.52 -3.92
N LEU A 253 4.29 0.85 -2.67
CA LEU A 253 3.74 0.21 -1.47
C LEU A 253 2.24 0.44 -1.35
N THR A 254 1.78 1.68 -1.58
CA THR A 254 0.36 2.04 -1.59
C THR A 254 -0.41 1.27 -2.64
N ASN A 255 0.11 1.14 -3.86
CA ASN A 255 -0.54 0.34 -4.90
C ASN A 255 -0.50 -1.17 -4.63
N ALA A 256 0.59 -1.69 -4.07
CA ALA A 256 0.67 -3.09 -3.63
C ALA A 256 -0.39 -3.39 -2.55
N ALA A 257 -0.56 -2.49 -1.58
CA ALA A 257 -1.59 -2.62 -0.55
C ALA A 257 -3.00 -2.56 -1.15
N ARG A 258 -3.26 -1.67 -2.12
CA ARG A 258 -4.55 -1.58 -2.81
C ARG A 258 -4.89 -2.85 -3.58
N VAL A 259 -3.96 -3.37 -4.38
CA VAL A 259 -4.17 -4.61 -5.14
C VAL A 259 -4.39 -5.80 -4.22
N LYS A 260 -3.67 -5.89 -3.10
CA LYS A 260 -3.93 -6.90 -2.05
C LYS A 260 -5.36 -6.86 -1.50
N HIS A 261 -5.99 -5.69 -1.50
CA HIS A 261 -7.37 -5.48 -1.06
C HIS A 261 -8.39 -5.45 -2.21
N GLY A 262 -8.00 -5.88 -3.42
CA GLY A 262 -8.88 -5.96 -4.58
C GLY A 262 -9.26 -4.60 -5.16
N LEU A 263 -8.47 -3.56 -4.90
CA LEU A 263 -8.68 -2.22 -5.44
C LEU A 263 -7.80 -1.94 -6.65
N PRO A 264 -8.25 -1.09 -7.59
CA PRO A 264 -7.44 -0.71 -8.75
C PRO A 264 -6.23 0.12 -8.33
N VAL A 265 -5.18 -0.01 -9.14
CA VAL A 265 -3.94 0.75 -9.05
C VAL A 265 -4.23 2.24 -9.29
N LEU A 266 -3.64 3.10 -8.46
CA LEU A 266 -3.64 4.54 -8.66
C LEU A 266 -2.58 4.92 -9.68
N SER A 267 -2.92 5.86 -10.57
CA SER A 267 -1.94 6.44 -11.49
C SER A 267 -1.06 7.46 -10.77
N TRP A 268 0.24 7.48 -11.08
CA TRP A 268 1.12 8.54 -10.63
C TRP A 268 0.71 9.86 -11.27
N ASP A 269 0.59 10.93 -10.48
CA ASP A 269 0.26 12.27 -10.97
C ASP A 269 1.34 13.28 -10.55
N ASP A 270 2.14 13.71 -11.52
CA ASP A 270 3.27 14.63 -11.29
C ASP A 270 2.84 16.01 -10.80
N HIS A 271 1.65 16.48 -11.18
CA HIS A 271 1.15 17.77 -10.69
C HIS A 271 0.79 17.67 -9.21
N VAL A 272 0.09 16.59 -8.84
CA VAL A 272 -0.26 16.32 -7.43
C VAL A 272 0.98 16.08 -6.58
N LYS A 273 1.99 15.40 -7.12
CA LYS A 273 3.30 15.21 -6.50
C LYS A 273 3.97 16.54 -6.15
N VAL A 274 3.95 17.52 -7.06
CA VAL A 274 4.54 18.85 -6.79
C VAL A 274 3.89 19.51 -5.59
N THR A 275 2.55 19.49 -5.51
CA THR A 275 1.81 20.03 -4.35
C THR A 275 2.12 19.26 -3.06
N ALA A 276 2.16 17.92 -3.13
CA ALA A 276 2.50 17.07 -1.99
C ALA A 276 3.93 17.34 -1.48
N ARG A 277 4.91 17.46 -2.39
CA ARG A 277 6.30 17.74 -2.04
C ARG A 277 6.42 19.13 -1.43
N GLY A 278 5.72 20.11 -1.99
CA GLY A 278 5.63 21.46 -1.41
C GLY A 278 5.17 21.45 0.05
N HIS A 279 4.18 20.62 0.40
CA HIS A 279 3.73 20.49 1.79
C HIS A 279 4.76 19.79 2.69
N SER A 280 5.38 18.70 2.23
CA SER A 280 6.48 18.05 2.97
C SER A 280 7.64 19.01 3.21
N THR A 281 8.03 19.81 2.21
CA THR A 281 9.06 20.85 2.32
C THR A 281 8.66 21.93 3.33
N ASP A 282 7.40 22.38 3.30
CA ASP A 282 6.90 23.38 4.25
C ASP A 282 6.97 22.87 5.70
N MET A 283 6.50 21.65 5.95
CA MET A 283 6.59 20.98 7.25
C MET A 283 8.03 20.83 7.73
N ALA A 284 8.93 20.37 6.85
CA ALA A 284 10.33 20.16 7.17
C ALA A 284 11.05 21.48 7.51
N GLN A 285 10.87 22.53 6.68
CA GLN A 285 11.55 23.82 6.85
C GLN A 285 11.02 24.62 8.04
N LYS A 286 9.71 24.55 8.31
CA LYS A 286 9.06 25.31 9.39
C LYS A 286 8.89 24.49 10.69
N SER A 287 9.40 23.25 10.72
CA SER A 287 9.41 22.38 11.91
C SER A 287 8.03 22.16 12.53
N TYR A 288 7.03 21.84 11.70
CA TYR A 288 5.68 21.48 12.17
C TYR A 288 5.18 20.22 11.45
N PHE A 289 4.13 19.59 11.99
CA PHE A 289 3.51 18.42 11.40
C PHE A 289 1.99 18.52 11.52
N SER A 290 1.33 18.89 10.42
CA SER A 290 -0.11 19.15 10.34
C SER A 290 -0.60 19.08 8.89
N HIS A 291 -1.87 18.71 8.71
CA HIS A 291 -2.55 18.81 7.41
C HIS A 291 -2.76 20.27 6.98
N GLU A 292 -3.02 21.17 7.94
CA GLU A 292 -3.11 22.61 7.71
C GLU A 292 -1.72 23.23 7.79
N SER A 293 -1.36 24.04 6.80
CA SER A 293 -0.11 24.80 6.84
C SER A 293 -0.18 25.92 7.88
N LEU A 294 0.97 26.47 8.27
CA LEU A 294 1.02 27.62 9.18
C LEU A 294 0.37 28.89 8.59
N ASP A 295 0.19 28.94 7.27
CA ASP A 295 -0.55 29.99 6.57
C ASP A 295 -2.07 29.73 6.55
N GLY A 296 -2.53 28.66 7.23
CA GLY A 296 -3.94 28.28 7.34
C GLY A 296 -4.50 27.55 6.12
N LEU A 297 -3.66 27.05 5.22
CA LEU A 297 -4.11 26.37 4.00
C LEU A 297 -4.31 24.87 4.29
N SER A 298 -5.51 24.37 4.03
CA SER A 298 -5.80 22.94 4.03
C SER A 298 -5.18 22.25 2.81
N PRO A 299 -5.15 20.90 2.77
CA PRO A 299 -4.70 20.17 1.58
C PRO A 299 -5.49 20.55 0.32
N PHE A 300 -6.78 20.83 0.48
CA PHE A 300 -7.68 21.23 -0.60
C PHE A 300 -7.38 22.63 -1.11
N ASP A 301 -7.05 23.57 -0.23
CA ASP A 301 -6.64 24.92 -0.63
C ASP A 301 -5.30 24.89 -1.38
N ARG A 302 -4.36 24.03 -0.95
CA ARG A 302 -3.08 23.81 -1.67
C ARG A 302 -3.32 23.25 -3.06
N MET A 303 -4.18 22.24 -3.20
CA MET A 303 -4.54 21.67 -4.50
C MET A 303 -5.28 22.68 -5.40
N ASP A 304 -6.19 23.48 -4.86
CA ASP A 304 -6.92 24.51 -5.63
C ASP A 304 -5.97 25.61 -6.14
N ARG A 305 -5.07 26.08 -5.26
CA ARG A 305 -4.03 27.06 -5.61
C ARG A 305 -3.13 26.56 -6.75
N ASP A 306 -2.82 25.27 -6.76
CA ASP A 306 -1.99 24.64 -7.79
C ASP A 306 -2.83 24.15 -8.99
N HIS A 307 -4.12 24.53 -9.05
CA HIS A 307 -5.07 24.25 -10.13
C HIS A 307 -5.32 22.76 -10.39
N ILE A 308 -5.27 21.94 -9.33
CA ILE A 308 -5.57 20.50 -9.40
C ILE A 308 -7.08 20.30 -9.26
N ALA A 309 -7.71 19.85 -10.34
CA ALA A 309 -9.12 19.51 -10.36
C ALA A 309 -9.38 18.07 -9.88
N TYR A 310 -10.38 17.89 -9.02
CA TYR A 310 -10.80 16.59 -8.51
C TYR A 310 -12.29 16.58 -8.12
N ARG A 311 -12.88 15.39 -8.07
CA ARG A 311 -14.22 15.11 -7.51
C ARG A 311 -14.17 14.54 -6.09
N ALA A 312 -13.07 13.87 -5.77
CA ALA A 312 -12.74 13.39 -4.44
C ALA A 312 -11.25 13.61 -4.21
N ALA A 313 -10.86 13.97 -2.99
CA ALA A 313 -9.45 14.05 -2.61
C ALA A 313 -9.25 13.71 -1.14
N GLY A 314 -8.03 13.29 -0.81
CA GLY A 314 -7.61 13.02 0.56
C GLY A 314 -6.10 13.19 0.69
N GLU A 315 -5.63 13.39 1.93
CA GLU A 315 -4.20 13.51 2.24
C GLU A 315 -3.83 12.56 3.37
N ASN A 316 -2.69 11.90 3.25
CA ASN A 316 -1.97 11.32 4.38
C ASN A 316 -0.65 12.05 4.57
N ILE A 317 -0.23 12.20 5.83
CA ILE A 317 1.11 12.69 6.17
C ILE A 317 1.79 11.73 7.16
N ALA A 318 3.10 11.59 7.03
CA ALA A 318 3.95 10.83 7.95
C ALA A 318 5.27 11.57 8.18
N SER A 319 5.92 11.36 9.32
CA SER A 319 7.24 11.90 9.60
C SER A 319 7.96 11.07 10.67
N GLY A 320 9.29 11.01 10.56
CA GLY A 320 10.16 10.38 11.54
C GLY A 320 10.37 8.86 11.37
N GLN A 321 9.75 8.25 10.35
CA GLN A 321 10.03 6.87 9.95
C GLN A 321 11.30 6.80 9.10
N VAL A 322 12.15 5.81 9.34
CA VAL A 322 13.47 5.70 8.70
C VAL A 322 13.41 5.43 7.19
N SER A 323 12.28 4.95 6.68
CA SER A 323 12.05 4.76 5.24
C SER A 323 10.58 4.66 4.88
N SER A 324 10.31 4.65 3.57
CA SER A 324 8.96 4.58 3.01
C SER A 324 8.22 3.29 3.39
N ILE A 325 8.94 2.18 3.60
CA ILE A 325 8.36 0.93 4.11
C ILE A 325 7.77 1.16 5.50
N PHE A 326 8.54 1.71 6.43
CA PHE A 326 8.07 1.99 7.79
C PHE A 326 6.98 3.08 7.81
N ALA A 327 7.08 4.09 6.95
CA ALA A 327 6.02 5.10 6.79
C ALA A 327 4.71 4.46 6.32
N HIS A 328 4.76 3.63 5.27
CA HIS A 328 3.59 2.94 4.74
C HIS A 328 2.93 2.01 5.77
N GLU A 329 3.70 1.17 6.45
CA GLU A 329 3.16 0.25 7.46
C GLU A 329 2.55 1.02 8.66
N GLY A 330 3.15 2.15 9.04
CA GLY A 330 2.58 3.06 10.05
C GLY A 330 1.29 3.75 9.60
N LEU A 331 1.24 4.21 8.35
CA LEU A 331 0.02 4.77 7.73
C LEU A 331 -1.08 3.71 7.66
N MET A 332 -0.74 2.49 7.26
CA MET A 332 -1.68 1.37 7.30
C MET A 332 -2.14 1.11 8.73
N ASN A 333 -1.31 1.20 9.76
CA ASN A 333 -1.74 1.07 11.15
C ASN A 333 -2.53 2.29 11.70
N SER A 334 -2.78 3.34 10.92
CA SER A 334 -3.71 4.41 11.28
C SER A 334 -5.03 4.27 10.52
N MET A 335 -6.14 4.05 11.23
CA MET A 335 -7.45 3.84 10.58
C MET A 335 -7.92 5.04 9.74
N GLY A 336 -7.50 6.26 10.08
CA GLY A 336 -7.77 7.44 9.24
C GLY A 336 -7.01 7.36 7.92
N HIS A 337 -5.70 7.12 7.97
CA HIS A 337 -4.84 7.06 6.79
C HIS A 337 -5.12 5.84 5.92
N ARG A 338 -5.36 4.67 6.53
CA ARG A 338 -5.76 3.42 5.85
C ARG A 338 -7.03 3.63 5.00
N LYS A 339 -8.00 4.42 5.48
CA LYS A 339 -9.21 4.73 4.69
C LYS A 339 -8.89 5.49 3.42
N ASN A 340 -7.90 6.38 3.43
CA ASN A 340 -7.45 7.06 2.21
C ASN A 340 -6.78 6.08 1.25
N ILE A 341 -5.80 5.31 1.74
CA ILE A 341 -5.07 4.31 0.94
C ILE A 341 -6.04 3.34 0.25
N LEU A 342 -7.05 2.86 0.99
CA LEU A 342 -8.02 1.87 0.53
C LEU A 342 -9.36 2.47 0.03
N SER A 343 -9.39 3.76 -0.28
CA SER A 343 -10.59 4.40 -0.84
C SER A 343 -10.74 4.03 -2.32
N PRO A 344 -11.92 3.53 -2.76
CA PRO A 344 -12.20 3.30 -4.18
C PRO A 344 -12.46 4.61 -4.95
N ASN A 345 -12.64 5.74 -4.26
CA ASN A 345 -12.97 7.03 -4.88
C ASN A 345 -11.77 7.73 -5.54
N TYR A 346 -10.58 7.16 -5.42
CA TYR A 346 -9.35 7.73 -5.97
C TYR A 346 -8.83 6.90 -7.14
N ASN A 347 -8.31 7.58 -8.15
CA ASN A 347 -7.67 6.99 -9.33
C ASN A 347 -6.29 7.57 -9.64
N SER A 348 -5.84 8.58 -8.89
CA SER A 348 -4.47 9.10 -8.97
C SER A 348 -3.88 9.42 -7.59
N LEU A 349 -2.55 9.38 -7.52
CA LEU A 349 -1.76 9.63 -6.32
C LEU A 349 -0.51 10.43 -6.69
N GLY A 350 -0.26 11.51 -5.95
CA GLY A 350 1.03 12.18 -5.91
C GLY A 350 1.66 12.01 -4.53
N VAL A 351 2.92 11.61 -4.48
CA VAL A 351 3.67 11.46 -3.23
C VAL A 351 4.79 12.48 -3.19
N GLY A 352 4.91 13.22 -2.09
CA GLY A 352 5.95 14.20 -1.89
C GLY A 352 6.79 13.91 -0.65
N VAL A 353 8.12 13.93 -0.78
CA VAL A 353 9.04 13.75 0.34
C VAL A 353 10.00 14.93 0.44
N ALA A 354 10.27 15.34 1.67
CA ALA A 354 11.33 16.30 1.98
C ALA A 354 12.01 15.92 3.30
N PHE A 355 13.22 16.42 3.50
CA PHE A 355 13.99 16.20 4.72
C PHE A 355 14.19 17.51 5.48
N ASP A 356 14.16 17.46 6.80
CA ASP A 356 14.58 18.60 7.63
C ASP A 356 16.11 18.67 7.79
N SER A 357 16.60 19.64 8.56
CA SER A 357 18.03 19.82 8.82
C SER A 357 18.69 18.66 9.56
N GLU A 358 17.91 17.78 10.19
CA GLU A 358 18.37 16.56 10.87
C GLU A 358 18.18 15.31 9.99
N SER A 359 17.88 15.49 8.71
CA SER A 359 17.53 14.44 7.75
C SER A 359 16.30 13.62 8.14
N ARG A 360 15.41 14.15 8.99
CA ARG A 360 14.14 13.48 9.28
C ARG A 360 13.22 13.61 8.06
N PRO A 361 12.70 12.50 7.51
CA PRO A 361 11.81 12.57 6.37
C PRO A 361 10.41 13.03 6.78
N PHE A 362 9.80 13.80 5.90
CA PHE A 362 8.39 14.20 5.91
C PHE A 362 7.76 13.69 4.61
N TYR A 363 6.65 12.97 4.73
CA TYR A 363 5.93 12.35 3.63
C TYR A 363 4.54 12.98 3.53
N THR A 364 4.10 13.22 2.30
CA THR A 364 2.72 13.61 1.98
C THR A 364 2.22 12.73 0.83
N GLU A 365 1.10 12.03 1.02
CA GLU A 365 0.36 11.35 -0.05
C GLU A 365 -0.91 12.15 -0.34
N ASN A 366 -1.02 12.72 -1.54
CA ASN A 366 -2.24 13.36 -2.00
C ASN A 366 -2.95 12.46 -3.01
N PHE A 367 -4.16 12.03 -2.64
CA PHE A 367 -5.02 11.18 -3.44
C PHE A 367 -6.07 12.03 -4.15
N ILE A 368 -6.33 11.75 -5.42
CA ILE A 368 -7.43 12.39 -6.16
C ILE A 368 -8.24 11.38 -6.97
N GLY A 369 -9.53 11.68 -7.13
CA GLY A 369 -10.45 11.02 -8.07
C GLY A 369 -11.00 12.04 -9.07
N LYS A 370 -10.85 11.76 -10.37
CA LYS A 370 -11.26 12.66 -11.48
C LYS A 370 -12.65 12.35 -12.05
#